data_AF-A0A843BGS3-F1
#
_entry.id   AF-A0A843BGS3-F1
#
_cell.length_a   1.000
_cell.length_b   1.000
_cell.length_c   1.000
_cell.angle_alpha   90.00
_cell.angle_beta   90.00
_cell.angle_gamma   90.00
#
_symmetry.space_group_name_H-M   'P 1'
#
loop_
_entity.id
_entity.type
_entity.pdbx_description
1 polymer ?
#
loop_
_entity_poly.entity_id
_entity_poly.type
_entity_poly.pdbx_seq_one_letter_code
_entity_poly.pdbx_strand_id
1 'polypeptide(L)'
;MQPSQARVTGKDTSAEAFAALGNETRRRLHERLYESLRHAHQHGVRDMSRRELRDYHNAQTGEWLELCSVASTVNALLAAGRLEEGAARMCSLSPRQRDIKPVRCKARQTALA
;
A
#
# COMPACT_ATOMS: atom_id res chain seq x y z
N MET A 1 21.22 -34.14 39.09
CA MET A 1 20.45 -33.79 37.88
C MET A 1 19.57 -32.60 38.22
N GLN A 2 19.90 -31.40 37.73
CA GLN A 2 19.09 -30.19 37.91
C GLN A 2 18.14 -30.04 36.73
N PRO A 3 16.84 -29.77 36.92
CA PRO A 3 15.97 -29.35 35.84
C PRO A 3 16.24 -27.87 35.54
N SER A 4 16.73 -27.59 34.33
CA SER A 4 16.88 -26.27 33.76
C SER A 4 15.49 -25.64 33.59
N GLN A 5 15.07 -24.77 34.51
CA GLN A 5 13.87 -23.97 34.32
C GLN A 5 14.12 -22.95 33.20
N ALA A 6 13.55 -23.21 32.03
CA ALA A 6 13.42 -22.22 30.97
C ALA A 6 12.59 -21.04 31.53
N ARG A 7 13.29 -19.93 31.80
CA ARG A 7 12.70 -18.69 32.29
C ARG A 7 11.93 -18.05 31.14
N VAL A 8 10.68 -18.47 30.93
CA VAL A 8 9.78 -17.84 29.98
C VAL A 8 9.42 -16.46 30.53
N THR A 9 10.11 -15.43 30.06
CA THR A 9 9.78 -14.04 30.33
C THR A 9 8.56 -13.67 29.48
N GLY A 10 7.36 -13.69 30.07
CA GLY A 10 6.10 -13.29 29.43
C GLY A 10 6.05 -11.83 28.92
N LYS A 11 7.15 -11.07 29.02
CA LYS A 11 7.30 -9.73 28.47
C LYS A 11 7.72 -9.75 26.99
N ASP A 12 8.48 -10.76 26.55
CA ASP A 12 8.97 -10.83 25.16
C ASP A 12 7.87 -11.28 24.19
N THR A 13 7.01 -12.22 24.61
CA THR A 13 5.91 -12.74 23.79
C THR A 13 4.90 -11.65 23.40
N SER A 14 4.69 -10.65 24.27
CA SER A 14 3.70 -9.61 24.03
C SER A 14 4.17 -8.62 22.96
N ALA A 15 5.40 -8.10 23.07
CA ALA A 15 5.92 -7.10 22.14
C ALA A 15 6.09 -7.67 20.73
N GLU A 16 6.59 -8.91 20.61
CA GLU A 16 6.72 -9.60 19.34
C GLU A 16 5.37 -9.95 18.73
N ALA A 17 4.38 -10.36 19.53
CA ALA A 17 3.02 -10.61 19.05
C ALA A 17 2.33 -9.32 18.58
N PHE A 18 2.46 -8.21 19.32
CA PHE A 18 1.91 -6.92 18.88
C PHE A 18 2.61 -6.39 17.62
N ALA A 19 3.93 -6.59 17.50
CA ALA A 19 4.67 -6.27 16.29
C ALA A 19 4.22 -7.14 15.10
N ALA A 20 4.00 -8.44 15.32
CA ALA A 20 3.48 -9.36 14.30
C ALA A 20 2.06 -8.97 13.85
N LEU A 21 1.17 -8.61 14.78
CA LEU A 21 -0.17 -8.10 14.49
C LEU A 21 -0.14 -6.78 13.72
N GLY A 22 0.77 -5.88 14.09
CA GLY A 22 1.00 -4.63 13.37
C GLY A 22 1.49 -4.87 11.94
N ASN A 23 2.40 -5.83 11.76
CA ASN A 23 2.92 -6.21 10.45
C ASN A 23 1.85 -6.90 9.58
N GLU A 24 1.02 -7.75 10.15
CA GLU A 24 -0.11 -8.38 9.46
C GLU A 24 -1.15 -7.32 9.02
N THR A 25 -1.48 -6.37 9.88
CA THR A 25 -2.41 -5.29 9.54
C THR A 25 -1.86 -4.43 8.39
N ARG A 26 -0.57 -4.10 8.42
CA ARG A 26 0.11 -3.40 7.30
C ARG A 26 0.13 -4.24 6.03
N ARG A 27 0.35 -5.55 6.13
CA ARG A 27 0.33 -6.47 4.99
C ARG A 27 -1.05 -6.50 4.33
N ARG A 28 -2.12 -6.64 5.13
CA ARG A 28 -3.50 -6.58 4.64
C ARG A 28 -3.81 -5.25 3.97
N LEU A 29 -3.35 -4.13 4.55
CA LEU A 29 -3.48 -2.81 3.92
C LEU A 29 -2.72 -2.74 2.59
N HIS A 30 -1.50 -3.29 2.52
CA HIS A 30 -0.71 -3.36 1.28
C HIS A 30 -1.44 -4.16 0.20
N GLU A 31 -2.01 -5.31 0.57
CA GLU A 31 -2.77 -6.16 -0.34
C GLU A 31 -4.01 -5.44 -0.86
N ARG A 32 -4.82 -4.86 0.04
CA ARG A 32 -6.02 -4.09 -0.33
C ARG A 32 -5.72 -2.91 -1.25
N LEU A 33 -4.70 -2.10 -0.93
CA LEU A 33 -4.31 -0.96 -1.78
C LEU A 33 -3.79 -1.41 -3.14
N TYR A 34 -3.03 -2.51 -3.18
CA TYR A 34 -2.57 -3.10 -4.43
C TYR A 34 -3.74 -3.62 -5.27
N GLU A 35 -4.72 -4.27 -4.66
CA GLU A 35 -5.95 -4.74 -5.32
C GLU A 35 -6.77 -3.57 -5.87
N SER A 36 -6.98 -2.51 -5.09
CA SER A 36 -7.66 -1.30 -5.57
C SER A 36 -6.95 -0.68 -6.78
N LEU A 37 -5.62 -0.59 -6.75
CA LEU A 37 -4.85 -0.06 -7.87
C LEU A 37 -4.91 -0.99 -9.09
N ARG A 38 -4.83 -2.31 -8.88
CA ARG A 38 -5.00 -3.31 -9.95
C ARG A 38 -6.38 -3.21 -10.59
N HIS A 39 -7.43 -3.05 -9.78
CA HIS A 39 -8.80 -2.89 -10.25
C HIS A 39 -8.94 -1.60 -11.08
N ALA A 40 -8.45 -0.47 -10.57
CA ALA A 40 -8.43 0.79 -11.33
C ALA A 40 -7.72 0.62 -12.68
N HIS A 41 -6.63 -0.14 -12.72
CA HIS A 41 -5.88 -0.44 -13.94
C HIS A 41 -6.65 -1.33 -14.92
N GLN A 42 -7.36 -2.34 -14.44
CA GLN A 42 -8.25 -3.18 -15.27
C GLN A 42 -9.39 -2.36 -15.89
N HIS A 43 -9.87 -1.35 -15.17
CA HIS A 43 -10.89 -0.41 -15.65
C HIS A 43 -10.34 0.71 -16.55
N GLY A 44 -9.08 0.62 -16.98
CA GLY A 44 -8.48 1.55 -17.95
C GLY A 44 -7.79 2.77 -17.34
N VAL A 45 -7.71 2.89 -16.01
CA VAL A 45 -6.93 3.96 -15.37
C VAL A 45 -5.44 3.61 -15.43
N ARG A 46 -4.70 4.35 -16.26
CA ARG A 46 -3.28 4.06 -16.52
C ARG A 46 -2.38 4.36 -15.33
N ASP A 47 -2.59 5.47 -14.64
CA ASP A 47 -1.68 5.96 -13.62
C ASP A 47 -2.43 6.84 -12.61
N MET A 48 -2.23 6.55 -11.32
CA MET A 48 -2.92 7.23 -10.21
C MET A 48 -1.92 7.84 -9.24
N SER A 49 -2.20 9.05 -8.80
CA SER A 49 -1.53 9.65 -7.67
C SER A 49 -1.88 8.94 -6.36
N ARG A 50 -1.06 9.15 -5.32
CA ARG A 50 -1.38 8.67 -3.97
C ARG A 50 -2.72 9.22 -3.45
N ARG A 51 -3.10 10.44 -3.85
CA ARG A 51 -4.38 11.06 -3.49
C ARG A 51 -5.54 10.41 -4.23
N GLU A 52 -5.40 10.22 -5.54
CA GLU A 52 -6.41 9.54 -6.38
C GLU A 52 -6.59 8.10 -5.95
N LEU A 53 -5.50 7.40 -5.60
CA LEU A 53 -5.58 6.04 -5.08
C LEU A 53 -6.34 5.97 -3.76
N ARG A 54 -6.10 6.90 -2.83
CA ARG A 54 -6.85 6.99 -1.58
C ARG A 54 -8.34 7.21 -1.85
N ASP A 55 -8.65 8.18 -2.70
CA ASP A 55 -10.03 8.56 -3.03
C ASP A 55 -10.76 7.41 -3.71
N TYR A 56 -10.10 6.75 -4.65
CA TYR A 56 -10.59 5.54 -5.31
C TYR A 56 -10.81 4.40 -4.32
N HIS A 57 -9.85 4.15 -3.42
CA HIS A 57 -10.00 3.14 -2.39
C HIS A 57 -11.21 3.44 -1.49
N ASN A 58 -11.35 4.70 -1.04
CA ASN A 58 -12.49 5.14 -0.25
C ASN A 58 -13.83 4.94 -1.00
N ALA A 59 -13.88 5.26 -2.29
CA ALA A 59 -15.07 5.04 -3.10
C ALA A 59 -15.43 3.55 -3.26
N GLN A 60 -14.44 2.64 -3.22
CA GLN A 60 -14.65 1.19 -3.34
C GLN A 60 -14.99 0.51 -2.01
N THR A 61 -14.33 0.89 -0.92
CA THR A 61 -14.43 0.20 0.38
C THR A 61 -15.23 0.98 1.43
N GLY A 62 -15.48 2.26 1.20
CA GLY A 62 -15.99 3.19 2.22
C GLY A 62 -14.95 3.57 3.29
N GLU A 63 -13.73 3.03 3.23
CA GLU A 63 -12.69 3.23 4.23
C GLU A 63 -11.86 4.49 3.90
N TRP A 64 -11.79 5.45 4.81
CA TRP A 64 -10.95 6.63 4.63
C TRP A 64 -9.54 6.35 5.16
N LEU A 65 -8.59 6.18 4.24
CA LEU A 65 -7.19 5.93 4.58
C LEU A 65 -6.40 7.24 4.75
N GLU A 66 -5.54 7.27 5.76
CA GLU A 66 -4.60 8.38 5.94
C GLU A 66 -3.60 8.48 4.79
N LEU A 67 -3.34 9.70 4.31
CA LEU A 67 -2.44 9.97 3.18
C LEU A 67 -1.01 9.48 3.45
N CYS A 68 -0.55 9.58 4.69
CA CYS A 68 0.76 9.07 5.12
C CYS A 68 0.84 7.54 5.04
N SER A 69 -0.25 6.84 5.37
CA SER A 69 -0.34 5.38 5.27
C SER A 69 -0.30 4.95 3.81
N VAL A 70 -1.10 5.60 2.94
CA VAL A 70 -1.08 5.34 1.50
C VAL A 70 0.30 5.62 0.91
N ALA A 71 0.94 6.73 1.28
CA ALA A 71 2.29 7.07 0.80
C ALA A 71 3.33 6.02 1.23
N SER A 72 3.28 5.59 2.48
CA SER A 72 4.18 4.56 3.02
C SER A 72 4.01 3.23 2.29
N THR A 73 2.76 2.81 2.08
CA THR A 73 2.43 1.58 1.34
C THR A 73 2.85 1.66 -0.12
N VAL A 74 2.57 2.76 -0.80
CA VAL A 74 2.99 2.97 -2.19
C VAL A 74 4.51 2.92 -2.31
N ASN A 75 5.25 3.56 -1.40
CA ASN A 75 6.72 3.52 -1.38
C ASN A 75 7.23 2.09 -1.14
N ALA A 76 6.61 1.32 -0.23
CA ALA A 76 6.97 -0.07 0.00
C ALA A 76 6.71 -0.95 -1.24
N LEU A 77 5.61 -0.71 -1.96
CA LEU A 77 5.28 -1.45 -3.18
C LEU A 77 6.17 -1.05 -4.36
N LEU A 78 6.63 0.21 -4.44
CA LEU A 78 7.66 0.67 -5.37
C LEU A 78 9.01 0.02 -5.07
N ALA A 79 9.44 0.01 -3.80
CA ALA A 79 10.66 -0.65 -3.37
C ALA A 79 10.64 -2.17 -3.64
N ALA A 80 9.48 -2.81 -3.51
CA ALA A 80 9.26 -4.21 -3.85
C ALA A 80 9.15 -4.47 -5.37
N GLY A 81 9.24 -3.42 -6.22
CA GLY A 81 9.13 -3.53 -7.68
C GLY A 81 7.76 -3.97 -8.19
N ARG A 82 6.71 -3.88 -7.36
CA ARG A 82 5.32 -4.21 -7.74
C ARG A 82 4.64 -3.06 -8.46
N LEU A 83 5.06 -1.83 -8.16
CA LEU A 83 4.62 -0.60 -8.81
C LEU A 83 5.76 0.04 -9.59
N GLU A 84 5.40 0.88 -10.55
CA GLU A 84 6.32 1.76 -11.26
C GLU A 84 5.83 3.20 -11.19
N GLU A 85 6.76 4.14 -11.09
CA GLU A 85 6.44 5.57 -11.24
C GLU A 85 6.22 5.88 -12.73
N GLY A 86 5.10 6.55 -13.03
CA GLY A 86 4.78 7.05 -14.36
C GLY A 86 5.40 8.42 -14.65
N ALA A 87 5.10 8.95 -15.83
CA ALA A 87 5.48 10.31 -16.20
C ALA A 87 4.83 11.32 -15.25
N ALA A 88 5.61 12.31 -14.81
CA ALA A 88 5.10 13.34 -13.92
C ALA A 88 3.97 14.11 -14.60
N ARG A 89 2.83 14.27 -13.91
CA ARG A 89 1.66 15.00 -14.41
C ARG A 89 1.03 15.83 -13.29
N MET A 90 0.13 16.74 -13.63
CA MET A 90 -0.69 17.41 -12.61
C MET A 90 -1.69 16.44 -11.97
N CYS A 91 -1.92 16.63 -10.67
CA CYS A 91 -2.91 15.85 -9.92
C CYS A 91 -4.32 16.33 -10.28
N SER A 92 -5.17 15.42 -10.77
CA SER A 92 -6.54 15.74 -11.18
C SER A 92 -7.41 16.23 -10.01
N LEU A 93 -7.07 15.83 -8.78
CA LEU A 93 -7.78 16.20 -7.56
C LEU A 93 -7.29 17.50 -6.92
N SER A 94 -6.16 18.05 -7.35
CA SER A 94 -5.65 19.31 -6.80
C SER A 94 -4.93 20.10 -7.88
N PRO A 95 -5.64 20.96 -8.64
CA PRO A 95 -5.04 21.78 -9.69
C PRO A 95 -4.05 22.82 -9.14
N ARG A 96 -4.00 23.00 -7.81
CA ARG A 96 -3.04 23.88 -7.12
C ARG A 96 -1.73 23.18 -6.74
N GLN A 97 -1.62 21.85 -6.92
CA GLN A 97 -0.44 21.09 -6.50
C GLN A 97 0.48 20.78 -7.68
N ARG A 98 1.79 20.92 -7.40
CA ARG A 98 2.96 20.62 -8.24
C ARG A 98 2.83 19.28 -8.96
N ASP A 99 3.61 19.12 -10.03
CA ASP A 99 3.75 17.86 -10.75
C ASP A 99 3.94 16.68 -9.78
N ILE A 100 3.05 15.72 -9.88
CA ILE A 100 3.08 14.48 -9.11
C ILE A 100 3.62 13.38 -10.00
N LYS A 101 4.33 12.42 -9.41
CA LYS A 101 4.66 11.16 -10.07
C LYS A 101 3.55 10.16 -9.76
N PRO A 102 2.65 9.88 -10.71
CA PRO A 102 1.62 8.88 -10.49
C PRO A 102 2.26 7.49 -10.45
N VAL A 103 1.60 6.53 -9.82
CA VAL A 103 2.05 5.14 -9.74
C VAL A 103 1.13 4.26 -10.57
N ARG A 104 1.72 3.22 -11.19
CA ARG A 104 1.01 2.20 -11.94
C ARG A 104 1.46 0.81 -11.51
N CYS A 105 0.59 -0.18 -11.65
CA CYS A 105 0.96 -1.57 -11.42
C CYS A 105 1.94 -2.03 -12.51
N LYS A 106 3.04 -2.70 -12.11
CA LYS A 106 4.00 -3.30 -13.03
C LYS A 106 3.43 -4.51 -13.79
N ALA A 107 2.30 -5.06 -13.32
CA ALA A 107 1.59 -6.12 -14.01
C ALA A 107 1.27 -5.64 -15.43
N ARG A 108 2.09 -6.10 -16.39
CA ARG A 108 2.04 -5.79 -17.82
C ARG A 108 0.57 -5.76 -18.24
N GLN A 109 0.03 -4.56 -18.41
CA GLN A 109 -1.07 -4.33 -19.34
C GLN A 109 -0.49 -4.71 -20.71
N THR A 110 -0.49 -6.02 -21.01
CA THR A 110 -0.66 -6.44 -22.39
C THR A 110 -2.08 -6.01 -22.71
N ALA A 111 -2.23 -4.75 -23.12
CA ALA A 111 -3.36 -4.38 -23.92
C ALA A 111 -3.35 -5.38 -25.08
N LEU A 112 -4.38 -6.22 -25.15
CA LEU A 112 -4.71 -6.85 -26.42
C LEU A 112 -4.99 -5.69 -27.38
N ALA A 113 -4.03 -5.44 -28.27
CA ALA A 113 -4.19 -4.64 -29.47
C ALA A 113 -3.65 -5.49 -30.62
#